data_AF-A0A956RCD8-F1
#
_entry.id   AF-A0A956RCD8-F1
#
_cell.length_a   1.000
_cell.length_b   1.000
_cell.length_c   1.000
_cell.angle_alpha   90.00
_cell.angle_beta   90.00
_cell.angle_gamma   90.00
#
_symmetry.space_group_name_H-M   'P 1'
#
loop_
_entity.id
_entity.type
_entity.pdbx_description
1 polymer ?
#
loop_
_entity_poly.entity_id
_entity_poly.type
_entity_poly.pdbx_seq_one_letter_code
_entity_poly.pdbx_strand_id
1 'polypeptide(L)'
;YGSAADGGAPAADAGAGGVDVRLRANVGPYDVAVLASGSAEALRVWLADNDYLIPDVALAEIDHYVELNHFFVALRLQKDRNSGEIQPIVLTSSNDEPCIPLRLTRIAATPDMPVTAYFLGDRRVRPINYMLVQPDYDEAGLWTGTTDYASYVGGVVDDAGGHAFVTDYAGDTPSISIEVSPIDDLREVTDPSEFLRILQGRGFNGDSQLLAI
;
A
#
# COMPACT_ATOMS: atom_id res chain seq x y z
N TYR A 1 23.48 -38.98 -21.74
CA TYR A 1 24.56 -38.60 -20.81
C TYR A 1 24.93 -37.15 -21.08
N GLY A 2 24.42 -36.24 -20.25
CA GLY A 2 24.71 -34.80 -20.30
C GLY A 2 24.38 -34.22 -18.93
N SER A 3 25.42 -33.95 -18.16
CA SER A 3 25.36 -33.52 -16.76
C SER A 3 24.91 -32.06 -16.70
N ALA A 4 23.78 -31.78 -16.06
CA ALA A 4 23.40 -30.42 -15.69
C ALA A 4 24.06 -30.09 -14.36
N ALA A 5 24.79 -28.97 -14.34
CA ALA A 5 25.55 -28.48 -13.21
C ALA A 5 24.61 -28.10 -12.05
N ASP A 6 25.03 -28.52 -10.86
CA ASP A 6 24.39 -28.24 -9.58
C ASP A 6 24.43 -26.72 -9.33
N GLY A 7 23.26 -26.09 -9.35
CA GLY A 7 23.09 -24.67 -9.03
C GLY A 7 23.19 -24.50 -7.52
N GLY A 8 24.40 -24.23 -7.04
CA GLY A 8 24.66 -23.97 -5.62
C GLY A 8 23.74 -22.86 -5.08
N ALA A 9 22.90 -23.23 -4.12
CA ALA A 9 22.16 -22.27 -3.32
C ALA A 9 23.15 -21.31 -2.63
N PRO A 10 22.85 -20.00 -2.55
CA PRO A 10 23.70 -19.08 -1.81
C PRO A 10 23.79 -19.54 -0.35
N ALA A 11 25.02 -19.66 0.14
CA ALA A 11 25.29 -20.01 1.52
C ALA A 11 24.69 -18.94 2.43
N ALA A 12 23.80 -19.36 3.33
CA ALA A 12 23.35 -18.55 4.44
C ALA A 12 24.57 -18.22 5.31
N ASP A 13 24.97 -16.94 5.33
CA ASP A 13 25.92 -16.44 6.30
C ASP A 13 25.16 -16.35 7.63
N ALA A 14 25.27 -17.40 8.45
CA ALA A 14 24.82 -17.38 9.83
C ALA A 14 25.73 -16.41 10.60
N GLY A 15 25.48 -15.12 10.42
CA GLY A 15 26.24 -14.05 11.01
C GLY A 15 26.31 -14.22 12.53
N ALA A 16 27.47 -13.87 13.10
CA ALA A 16 27.87 -14.05 14.50
C ALA A 16 26.98 -13.37 15.58
N GLY A 17 25.74 -12.99 15.25
CA GLY A 17 24.78 -12.31 16.11
C GLY A 17 23.37 -12.90 16.14
N GLY A 18 23.14 -14.12 15.63
CA GLY A 18 21.81 -14.76 15.71
C GLY A 18 20.79 -14.28 14.66
N VAL A 19 21.26 -13.57 13.63
CA VAL A 19 20.48 -13.15 12.47
C VAL A 19 20.98 -13.90 11.23
N ASP A 20 20.05 -14.52 10.51
CA ASP A 20 20.26 -15.22 9.25
C ASP A 20 19.88 -14.30 8.08
N VAL A 21 20.87 -13.97 7.25
CA VAL A 21 20.69 -13.08 6.10
C VAL A 21 20.40 -13.92 4.86
N ARG A 22 19.15 -13.91 4.41
CA ARG A 22 18.68 -14.69 3.25
C ARG A 22 18.94 -14.02 1.92
N LEU A 23 18.89 -12.70 1.91
CA LEU A 23 19.12 -11.89 0.72
C LEU A 23 19.77 -10.58 1.15
N ARG A 24 20.72 -10.11 0.35
CA ARG A 24 21.15 -8.73 0.32
C ARG A 24 21.32 -8.29 -1.12
N ALA A 25 20.63 -7.24 -1.53
CA ALA A 25 20.64 -6.79 -2.92
C ALA A 25 20.29 -5.31 -3.03
N ASN A 26 20.72 -4.68 -4.11
CA ASN A 26 20.22 -3.37 -4.50
C ASN A 26 19.06 -3.55 -5.49
N VAL A 27 17.91 -2.97 -5.17
CA VAL A 27 16.69 -3.03 -6.02
C VAL A 27 16.19 -1.61 -6.23
N GLY A 28 16.33 -1.10 -7.46
CA GLY A 28 16.03 0.30 -7.76
C GLY A 28 16.82 1.25 -6.84
N PRO A 29 16.15 2.18 -6.13
CA PRO A 29 16.81 3.13 -5.21
C PRO A 29 17.15 2.52 -3.83
N TYR A 30 16.82 1.25 -3.58
CA TYR A 30 16.93 0.63 -2.27
C TYR A 30 18.15 -0.29 -2.14
N ASP A 31 18.79 -0.27 -0.96
CA ASP A 31 19.57 -1.35 -0.38
C ASP A 31 18.60 -2.21 0.44
N VAL A 32 18.47 -3.48 0.05
CA VAL A 32 17.47 -4.42 0.55
C VAL A 32 18.16 -5.57 1.26
N ALA A 33 17.66 -5.92 2.44
CA ALA A 33 18.03 -7.14 3.14
C ALA A 33 16.78 -7.95 3.53
N VAL A 34 16.83 -9.26 3.34
CA VAL A 34 15.81 -10.21 3.86
C VAL A 34 16.46 -11.00 4.98
N LEU A 35 15.87 -10.88 6.16
CA LEU A 35 16.45 -11.36 7.42
C LEU A 35 15.50 -12.35 8.10
N ALA A 36 16.07 -13.32 8.78
CA ALA A 36 15.39 -14.12 9.79
C ALA A 36 16.17 -14.03 11.10
N SER A 37 15.47 -14.01 12.22
CA SER A 37 16.09 -13.99 13.54
C SER A 37 15.19 -14.68 14.55
N GLY A 38 15.79 -15.38 15.51
CA GLY A 38 15.08 -15.89 16.69
C GLY A 38 15.00 -14.88 17.84
N SER A 39 15.46 -13.65 17.64
CA SER A 39 15.48 -12.59 18.65
C SER A 39 15.26 -11.21 18.03
N ALA A 40 14.31 -10.45 18.58
CA ALA A 40 14.08 -9.06 18.20
C ALA A 40 15.32 -8.18 18.48
N GLU A 41 16.01 -8.45 19.58
CA GLU A 41 17.20 -7.69 19.99
C GLU A 41 18.39 -7.96 19.05
N ALA A 42 18.62 -9.23 18.69
CA ALA A 42 19.62 -9.59 17.68
C ALA A 42 19.35 -8.88 16.34
N LEU A 43 18.07 -8.85 15.93
CA LEU A 43 17.66 -8.18 14.70
C LEU A 43 17.89 -6.66 14.79
N ARG A 44 17.53 -6.03 15.91
CA ARG A 44 17.75 -4.60 16.13
C ARG A 44 19.23 -4.23 16.07
N VAL A 45 20.10 -5.02 16.72
CA VAL A 45 21.56 -4.80 16.68
C VAL A 45 22.06 -4.92 15.25
N TRP A 46 21.69 -5.98 14.53
CA TRP A 46 22.12 -6.15 13.13
C TRP A 46 21.65 -4.99 12.24
N LEU A 47 20.39 -4.55 12.41
CA LEU A 47 19.83 -3.42 11.67
C LEU A 47 20.61 -2.14 11.97
N ALA A 48 20.90 -1.85 13.24
CA ALA A 48 21.69 -0.68 13.64
C ALA A 48 23.13 -0.72 13.08
N ASP A 49 23.80 -1.88 13.16
CA ASP A 49 25.15 -2.09 12.63
C ASP A 49 25.22 -1.94 11.09
N ASN A 50 24.07 -2.09 10.41
CA ASN A 50 23.93 -1.91 8.97
C ASN A 50 23.24 -0.57 8.59
N ASP A 51 23.26 0.41 9.51
CA ASP A 51 22.70 1.77 9.36
C ASP A 51 21.19 1.83 9.08
N TYR A 52 20.42 0.83 9.51
CA TYR A 52 18.95 0.92 9.52
C TYR A 52 18.49 1.59 10.81
N LEU A 53 17.57 2.55 10.67
CA LEU A 53 17.00 3.27 11.80
C LEU A 53 15.72 2.59 12.27
N ILE A 54 15.77 1.99 13.46
CA ILE A 54 14.63 1.33 14.09
C ILE A 54 14.39 2.01 15.44
N PRO A 55 13.21 2.61 15.68
CA PRO A 55 12.91 3.21 16.96
C PRO A 55 12.68 2.12 18.03
N ASP A 56 13.02 2.39 19.29
CA ASP A 56 12.92 1.40 20.38
C ASP A 56 11.50 0.85 20.57
N VAL A 57 10.48 1.69 20.31
CA VAL A 57 9.07 1.28 20.36
C VAL A 57 8.71 0.17 19.36
N ALA A 58 9.55 -0.05 18.34
CA ALA A 58 9.35 -1.10 17.36
C ALA A 58 9.68 -2.50 17.89
N LEU A 59 10.48 -2.62 18.95
CA LEU A 59 10.96 -3.91 19.45
C LEU A 59 9.83 -4.87 19.80
N ALA A 60 8.78 -4.39 20.48
CA ALA A 60 7.65 -5.22 20.86
C ALA A 60 6.87 -5.74 19.64
N GLU A 61 6.78 -4.94 18.57
CA GLU A 61 6.12 -5.38 17.34
C GLU A 61 7.02 -6.32 16.53
N ILE A 62 8.34 -6.10 16.51
CA ILE A 62 9.31 -7.02 15.90
C ILE A 62 9.27 -8.38 16.59
N ASP A 63 9.21 -8.40 17.92
CA ASP A 63 9.19 -9.63 18.72
C ASP A 63 8.00 -10.52 18.36
N HIS A 64 6.82 -9.92 18.16
CA HIS A 64 5.65 -10.64 17.69
C HIS A 64 5.87 -11.37 16.36
N TYR A 65 6.57 -10.75 15.40
CA TYR A 65 6.87 -11.39 14.12
C TYR A 65 8.01 -12.40 14.20
N VAL A 66 8.94 -12.24 15.15
CA VAL A 66 9.95 -13.25 15.47
C VAL A 66 9.27 -14.52 16.00
N GLU A 67 8.31 -14.40 16.92
CA GLU A 67 7.54 -15.55 17.45
C GLU A 67 6.77 -16.29 16.36
N LEU A 68 6.27 -15.56 15.35
CA LEU A 68 5.60 -16.11 14.18
C LEU A 68 6.57 -16.68 13.12
N ASN A 69 7.88 -16.68 13.39
CA ASN A 69 8.94 -17.10 12.47
C ASN A 69 8.86 -16.42 11.09
N HIS A 70 8.47 -15.14 11.07
CA HIS A 70 8.39 -14.37 9.84
C HIS A 70 9.76 -13.86 9.39
N PHE A 71 9.88 -13.64 8.07
CA PHE A 71 11.01 -12.92 7.51
C PHE A 71 10.81 -11.41 7.63
N PHE A 72 11.91 -10.68 7.80
CA PHE A 72 11.94 -9.23 7.84
C PHE A 72 12.57 -8.70 6.56
N VAL A 73 11.83 -7.86 5.84
CA VAL A 73 12.35 -7.14 4.67
C VAL A 73 12.76 -5.75 5.13
N ALA A 74 14.07 -5.52 5.23
CA ALA A 74 14.65 -4.24 5.56
C ALA A 74 14.96 -3.47 4.26
N LEU A 75 14.52 -2.23 4.19
CA LEU A 75 14.68 -1.34 3.04
C LEU A 75 15.32 -0.04 3.50
N ARG A 76 16.37 0.39 2.82
CA ARG A 76 17.00 1.68 3.03
C ARG A 76 17.30 2.32 1.68
N LEU A 77 17.12 3.63 1.55
CA LEU A 77 17.59 4.34 0.36
C LEU A 77 19.12 4.25 0.25
N GLN A 78 19.62 4.05 -0.96
CA GLN A 78 21.06 4.14 -1.22
C GLN A 78 21.57 5.55 -0.89
N LYS A 79 22.85 5.68 -0.52
CA LYS A 79 23.43 6.93 0.02
C LYS A 79 23.35 8.13 -0.94
N ASP A 80 23.26 7.86 -2.24
CA ASP A 80 23.13 8.85 -3.32
C ASP A 80 21.66 9.17 -3.69
N ARG A 81 20.69 8.58 -2.99
CA ARG A 81 19.25 8.70 -3.27
C ARG A 81 18.54 9.54 -2.22
N ASN A 82 17.48 10.20 -2.64
CA ASN A 82 16.63 11.01 -1.77
C ASN A 82 15.18 10.49 -1.72
N SER A 83 14.38 11.03 -0.79
CA SER A 83 12.99 10.61 -0.59
C SER A 83 12.08 10.83 -1.80
N GLY A 84 12.42 11.74 -2.71
CA GLY A 84 11.70 11.94 -3.98
C GLY A 84 11.92 10.82 -5.00
N GLU A 85 12.85 9.90 -4.75
CA GLU A 85 13.16 8.76 -5.61
C GLU A 85 12.53 7.45 -5.10
N ILE A 86 11.72 7.49 -4.05
CA ILE A 86 11.00 6.33 -3.52
C ILE A 86 10.08 5.77 -4.62
N GLN A 87 10.16 4.45 -4.84
CA GLN A 87 9.36 3.71 -5.80
C GLN A 87 8.57 2.60 -5.10
N PRO A 88 7.39 2.22 -5.62
CA PRO A 88 6.68 1.05 -5.13
C PRO A 88 7.56 -0.20 -5.17
N ILE A 89 7.45 -1.04 -4.14
CA ILE A 89 8.13 -2.34 -4.09
C ILE A 89 7.16 -3.44 -4.46
N VAL A 90 7.66 -4.45 -5.17
CA VAL A 90 6.93 -5.67 -5.47
C VAL A 90 7.57 -6.79 -4.68
N LEU A 91 6.77 -7.44 -3.83
CA LEU A 91 7.18 -8.62 -3.08
C LEU A 91 6.50 -9.84 -3.71
N THR A 92 7.29 -10.87 -3.99
CA THR A 92 6.77 -12.16 -4.44
C THR A 92 6.95 -13.17 -3.33
N SER A 93 5.87 -13.87 -2.98
CA SER A 93 5.85 -14.91 -1.96
C SER A 93 5.14 -16.14 -2.53
N SER A 94 5.53 -17.32 -2.05
CA SER A 94 4.82 -18.58 -2.34
C SER A 94 3.67 -18.85 -1.36
N ASN A 95 3.36 -17.90 -0.46
CA ASN A 95 2.24 -18.03 0.46
C ASN A 95 0.93 -17.72 -0.28
N ASP A 96 -0.05 -18.61 -0.14
CA ASP A 96 -1.38 -18.46 -0.73
C ASP A 96 -2.29 -17.49 0.06
N GLU A 97 -1.84 -17.07 1.25
CA GLU A 97 -2.53 -16.11 2.11
C GLU A 97 -1.75 -14.78 2.17
N PRO A 98 -2.20 -13.72 1.47
CA PRO A 98 -1.54 -12.42 1.54
C PRO A 98 -1.66 -11.83 2.95
N CYS A 99 -0.52 -11.45 3.52
CA CYS A 99 -0.45 -10.82 4.83
C CYS A 99 -0.12 -9.33 4.69
N ILE A 100 -0.92 -8.47 5.35
CA ILE A 100 -0.66 -7.03 5.46
C ILE A 100 -0.16 -6.76 6.88
N PRO A 101 1.12 -6.36 7.08
CA PRO A 101 1.74 -6.27 8.40
C PRO A 101 1.33 -4.97 9.15
N LEU A 102 0.06 -4.87 9.52
CA LEU A 102 -0.51 -3.64 10.13
C LEU A 102 0.07 -3.29 11.50
N ARG A 103 0.60 -4.29 12.24
CA ARG A 103 1.19 -4.05 13.57
C ARG A 103 2.48 -3.22 13.50
N LEU A 104 3.35 -3.50 12.53
CA LEU A 104 4.58 -2.71 12.33
C LEU A 104 4.24 -1.32 11.82
N THR A 105 3.24 -1.19 10.94
CA THR A 105 2.83 0.13 10.44
C THR A 105 2.27 1.03 11.53
N ARG A 106 1.72 0.47 12.62
CA ARG A 106 1.20 1.25 13.75
C ARG A 106 2.24 2.15 14.41
N ILE A 107 3.52 1.79 14.36
CA ILE A 107 4.62 2.56 14.97
C ILE A 107 4.68 3.99 14.42
N ALA A 108 4.35 4.16 13.14
CA ALA A 108 4.35 5.45 12.45
C ALA A 108 2.94 5.91 12.06
N ALA A 109 1.89 5.32 12.63
CA ALA A 109 0.52 5.64 12.29
C ALA A 109 0.09 6.98 12.91
N THR A 110 -0.73 7.73 12.17
CA THR A 110 -1.48 8.88 12.66
C THR A 110 -2.93 8.48 12.95
N PRO A 111 -3.69 9.29 13.72
CA PRO A 111 -5.13 9.10 13.84
C PRO A 111 -5.78 8.96 12.46
N ASP A 112 -6.71 8.03 12.34
CA ASP A 112 -7.52 7.77 11.14
C ASP A 112 -6.71 7.54 9.85
N MET A 113 -5.49 6.96 9.98
CA MET A 113 -4.64 6.66 8.83
C MET A 113 -5.27 5.54 7.98
N PRO A 114 -5.68 5.81 6.73
CA PRO A 114 -6.29 4.80 5.88
C PRO A 114 -5.25 3.82 5.35
N VAL A 115 -5.64 2.56 5.23
CA VAL A 115 -4.89 1.55 4.49
C VAL A 115 -5.79 0.99 3.40
N THR A 116 -5.39 1.17 2.14
CA THR A 116 -6.11 0.65 0.99
C THR A 116 -5.37 -0.56 0.42
N ALA A 117 -6.08 -1.67 0.27
CA ALA A 117 -5.53 -2.90 -0.30
C ALA A 117 -6.37 -3.33 -1.51
N TYR A 118 -5.69 -3.58 -2.62
CA TYR A 118 -6.30 -4.10 -3.84
C TYR A 118 -5.94 -5.57 -4.00
N PHE A 119 -6.95 -6.39 -4.29
CA PHE A 119 -6.76 -7.82 -4.51
C PHE A 119 -7.28 -8.18 -5.90
N LEU A 120 -6.43 -8.80 -6.70
CA LEU A 120 -6.80 -9.36 -8.00
C LEU A 120 -6.74 -10.89 -7.90
N GLY A 121 -7.88 -11.54 -8.15
CA GLY A 121 -7.97 -12.99 -8.13
C GLY A 121 -9.38 -13.48 -8.42
N ASP A 122 -9.54 -14.80 -8.55
CA ASP A 122 -10.80 -15.43 -8.98
C ASP A 122 -11.93 -15.35 -7.93
N ARG A 123 -11.61 -14.91 -6.71
CA ARG A 123 -12.53 -14.85 -5.59
C ARG A 123 -12.30 -13.60 -4.74
N ARG A 124 -13.39 -13.11 -4.14
CA ARG A 124 -13.38 -11.99 -3.20
C ARG A 124 -12.55 -12.35 -1.95
N VAL A 125 -11.63 -11.47 -1.59
CA VAL A 125 -10.83 -11.57 -0.35
C VAL A 125 -11.64 -11.09 0.85
N ARG A 126 -11.37 -11.68 2.03
CA ARG A 126 -11.90 -11.25 3.32
C ARG A 126 -10.78 -11.27 4.36
N PRO A 127 -10.73 -10.30 5.29
CA PRO A 127 -9.79 -10.37 6.40
C PRO A 127 -10.14 -11.55 7.31
N ILE A 128 -9.11 -12.17 7.89
CA ILE A 128 -9.25 -13.29 8.84
C ILE A 128 -9.08 -12.85 10.30
N ASN A 129 -8.37 -11.75 10.53
CA ASN A 129 -7.96 -11.25 11.84
C ASN A 129 -8.40 -9.80 12.12
N TYR A 130 -9.20 -9.22 11.23
CA TYR A 130 -9.85 -7.91 11.38
C TYR A 130 -11.33 -8.06 11.07
N MET A 131 -12.15 -7.21 11.69
CA MET A 131 -13.57 -7.14 11.33
C MET A 131 -13.71 -6.66 9.89
N LEU A 132 -14.71 -7.19 9.19
CA LEU A 132 -15.17 -6.66 7.93
C LEU A 132 -16.52 -6.00 8.15
N VAL A 133 -16.59 -4.69 7.96
CA VAL A 133 -17.83 -3.92 8.09
C VAL A 133 -18.33 -3.49 6.71
N GLN A 134 -19.63 -3.27 6.61
CA GLN A 134 -20.27 -2.85 5.38
C GLN A 134 -21.01 -1.54 5.64
N PRO A 135 -20.42 -0.40 5.23
CA PRO A 135 -21.11 0.89 5.24
C PRO A 135 -22.37 0.84 4.38
N ASP A 136 -23.35 1.68 4.72
CA ASP A 136 -24.51 1.90 3.88
C ASP A 136 -24.16 2.91 2.78
N TYR A 137 -23.71 2.40 1.65
CA TYR A 137 -23.32 3.24 0.52
C TYR A 137 -24.51 3.92 -0.19
N ASP A 138 -25.76 3.61 0.18
CA ASP A 138 -26.95 4.31 -0.31
C ASP A 138 -27.27 5.58 0.50
N GLU A 139 -26.41 5.95 1.46
CA GLU A 139 -26.52 7.21 2.17
C GLU A 139 -26.53 8.40 1.18
N ALA A 140 -27.66 9.10 1.10
CA ALA A 140 -27.84 10.22 0.19
C ALA A 140 -26.78 11.32 0.35
N GLY A 141 -26.20 11.44 1.55
CA GLY A 141 -25.13 12.39 1.85
C GLY A 141 -23.88 12.19 0.97
N LEU A 142 -23.50 10.94 0.73
CA LEU A 142 -22.35 10.57 -0.11
C LEU A 142 -22.56 10.98 -1.57
N TRP A 143 -23.77 10.79 -2.09
CA TRP A 143 -24.11 11.09 -3.50
C TRP A 143 -24.37 12.58 -3.75
N THR A 144 -24.86 13.29 -2.74
CA THR A 144 -25.11 14.74 -2.81
C THR A 144 -23.87 15.56 -2.46
N GLY A 145 -22.78 14.91 -2.00
CA GLY A 145 -21.56 15.56 -1.53
C GLY A 145 -21.72 16.33 -0.22
N THR A 146 -22.81 16.08 0.53
CA THR A 146 -23.03 16.69 1.85
C THR A 146 -22.34 15.92 2.98
N THR A 147 -21.97 14.66 2.72
CA THR A 147 -21.15 13.80 3.58
C THR A 147 -19.84 13.47 2.86
N ASP A 148 -18.71 13.66 3.55
CA ASP A 148 -17.39 13.22 3.08
C ASP A 148 -17.22 11.71 3.26
N TYR A 149 -16.70 11.03 2.24
CA TYR A 149 -16.55 9.59 2.21
C TYR A 149 -15.65 9.08 3.34
N ALA A 150 -14.46 9.68 3.50
CA ALA A 150 -13.48 9.22 4.47
C ALA A 150 -14.00 9.38 5.90
N SER A 151 -14.68 10.50 6.17
CA SER A 151 -15.31 10.78 7.47
C SER A 151 -16.46 9.83 7.78
N TYR A 152 -17.31 9.52 6.81
CA TYR A 152 -18.41 8.57 6.97
C TYR A 152 -17.92 7.15 7.26
N VAL A 153 -17.00 6.66 6.41
CA VAL A 153 -16.42 5.33 6.59
C VAL A 153 -15.64 5.24 7.90
N GLY A 154 -14.90 6.30 8.26
CA GLY A 154 -14.24 6.41 9.57
C GLY A 154 -15.20 6.21 10.72
N GLY A 155 -16.34 6.92 10.72
CA GLY A 155 -17.38 6.77 11.75
C GLY A 155 -17.96 5.35 11.83
N VAL A 156 -18.22 4.71 10.68
CA VAL A 156 -18.69 3.31 10.63
C VAL A 156 -17.65 2.34 11.22
N VAL A 157 -16.36 2.59 10.97
CA VAL A 157 -15.26 1.79 11.53
C VAL A 157 -15.11 2.04 13.04
N ASP A 158 -15.26 3.27 13.50
CA ASP A 158 -15.23 3.63 14.92
C ASP A 158 -16.34 2.96 15.72
N ASP A 159 -17.56 2.93 15.18
CA ASP A 159 -18.71 2.21 15.75
C ASP A 159 -18.44 0.69 15.87
N ALA A 160 -17.55 0.16 15.02
CA ALA A 160 -17.09 -1.22 15.05
C ALA A 160 -15.80 -1.44 15.89
N GLY A 161 -15.36 -0.45 16.66
CA GLY A 161 -14.21 -0.53 17.55
C GLY A 161 -12.90 -0.01 16.96
N GLY A 162 -12.95 0.77 15.87
CA GLY A 162 -11.82 1.52 15.30
C GLY A 162 -10.82 0.69 14.48
N HIS A 163 -11.05 -0.62 14.34
CA HIS A 163 -10.13 -1.55 13.68
C HIS A 163 -10.90 -2.52 12.77
N ALA A 164 -11.30 -2.03 11.59
CA ALA A 164 -12.04 -2.83 10.61
C ALA A 164 -11.62 -2.51 9.18
N PHE A 165 -11.84 -3.47 8.28
CA PHE A 165 -11.82 -3.25 6.85
C PHE A 165 -13.23 -3.01 6.33
N VAL A 166 -13.33 -2.20 5.29
CA VAL A 166 -14.53 -2.04 4.48
C VAL A 166 -14.29 -2.63 3.09
N THR A 167 -15.35 -2.94 2.35
CA THR A 167 -15.21 -3.35 0.95
C THR A 167 -15.93 -2.36 0.05
N ASP A 168 -15.15 -1.52 -0.59
CA ASP A 168 -15.65 -0.51 -1.52
C ASP A 168 -16.15 -1.14 -2.82
N TYR A 169 -15.44 -2.16 -3.31
CA TYR A 169 -15.80 -2.89 -4.51
C TYR A 169 -15.34 -4.35 -4.47
N ALA A 170 -16.18 -5.25 -4.96
CA ALA A 170 -15.82 -6.64 -5.23
C ALA A 170 -16.64 -7.16 -6.43
N GLY A 171 -15.98 -7.35 -7.56
CA GLY A 171 -16.59 -7.79 -8.80
C GLY A 171 -15.56 -7.90 -9.92
N ASP A 172 -16.05 -8.13 -11.13
CA ASP A 172 -15.22 -8.13 -12.33
C ASP A 172 -14.50 -6.79 -12.50
N THR A 173 -13.31 -6.77 -13.10
CA THR A 173 -12.64 -5.50 -13.37
C THR A 173 -13.57 -4.61 -14.21
N PRO A 174 -14.01 -3.46 -13.68
CA PRO A 174 -14.93 -2.61 -14.41
C PRO A 174 -14.23 -2.10 -15.66
N SER A 175 -14.90 -2.17 -16.81
CA SER A 175 -14.45 -1.46 -18.01
C SER A 175 -14.69 0.03 -17.78
N ILE A 176 -13.66 0.76 -17.37
CA ILE A 176 -13.72 2.21 -17.29
C ILE A 176 -13.52 2.75 -18.72
N SER A 177 -14.62 3.10 -19.39
CA SER A 177 -14.55 3.90 -20.60
C SER A 177 -14.30 5.35 -20.21
N ILE A 178 -13.05 5.81 -20.29
CA ILE A 178 -12.70 7.24 -20.23
C ILE A 178 -12.98 7.87 -21.61
N GLU A 179 -14.14 7.57 -22.19
CA GLU A 179 -14.61 8.27 -23.38
C GLU A 179 -15.26 9.57 -22.92
N VAL A 180 -14.47 10.64 -22.95
CA VAL A 180 -15.02 11.98 -22.79
C VAL A 180 -15.80 12.30 -24.07
N SER A 181 -16.99 12.89 -23.92
CA SER A 181 -17.81 13.24 -25.09
C SER A 181 -17.03 14.18 -26.03
N PRO A 182 -17.09 13.99 -27.36
CA PRO A 182 -16.44 14.89 -28.31
C PRO A 182 -16.85 16.34 -28.08
N ILE A 183 -15.96 17.29 -28.41
CA ILE A 183 -16.18 18.74 -28.23
C ILE A 183 -16.25 19.49 -29.57
N ASP A 184 -16.27 18.78 -30.70
CA ASP A 184 -16.20 19.39 -32.03
C ASP A 184 -17.38 20.33 -32.31
N ASP A 185 -18.55 20.04 -31.74
CA ASP A 185 -19.76 20.87 -31.78
C ASP A 185 -19.66 22.13 -30.93
N LEU A 186 -18.77 22.16 -29.93
CA LEU A 186 -18.54 23.36 -29.11
C LEU A 186 -17.84 24.49 -29.89
N ARG A 187 -17.30 24.21 -31.09
CA ARG A 187 -16.75 25.25 -31.97
C ARG A 187 -17.78 26.29 -32.41
N GLU A 188 -19.06 25.93 -32.39
CA GLU A 188 -20.16 26.81 -32.78
C GLU A 188 -20.70 27.64 -31.60
N VAL A 189 -20.32 27.30 -30.37
CA VAL A 189 -20.75 27.99 -29.15
C VAL A 189 -19.88 29.23 -28.94
N THR A 190 -20.44 30.41 -29.19
CA THR A 190 -19.72 31.69 -29.05
C THR A 190 -19.85 32.33 -27.67
N ASP A 191 -20.84 31.91 -26.86
CA ASP A 191 -20.99 32.39 -25.50
C ASP A 191 -20.02 31.64 -24.55
N PRO A 192 -19.08 32.33 -23.90
CA PRO A 192 -18.08 31.67 -23.06
C PRO A 192 -18.67 30.93 -21.84
N SER A 193 -19.77 31.42 -21.29
CA SER A 193 -20.40 30.82 -20.11
C SER A 193 -21.13 29.54 -20.49
N GLU A 194 -21.83 29.55 -21.63
CA GLU A 194 -22.48 28.39 -22.21
C GLU A 194 -21.47 27.32 -22.63
N PHE A 195 -20.36 27.74 -23.25
CA PHE A 195 -19.25 26.87 -23.61
C PHE A 195 -18.69 26.14 -22.39
N LEU A 196 -18.33 26.87 -21.32
CA LEU A 196 -17.77 26.28 -20.09
C LEU A 196 -18.77 25.36 -19.39
N ARG A 197 -20.06 25.72 -19.36
CA ARG A 197 -21.11 24.89 -18.77
C ARG A 197 -21.28 23.56 -19.51
N ILE A 198 -21.28 23.56 -20.85
CA ILE A 198 -21.41 22.33 -21.65
C ILE A 198 -20.14 21.49 -21.52
N LEU A 199 -18.96 22.13 -21.50
CA LEU A 199 -17.67 21.47 -21.35
C LEU A 199 -17.59 20.72 -20.00
N GLN A 200 -17.92 21.38 -18.89
CA GLN A 200 -18.01 20.76 -17.55
C GLN A 200 -19.05 19.64 -17.50
N GLY A 201 -20.23 19.84 -18.11
CA GLY A 201 -21.28 18.81 -18.19
C GLY A 201 -20.87 17.56 -18.97
N ARG A 202 -19.80 17.63 -19.79
CA ARG A 202 -19.23 16.49 -20.53
C ARG A 202 -18.05 15.82 -19.83
N GLY A 203 -17.76 16.21 -18.59
CA GLY A 203 -16.68 15.63 -17.78
C GLY A 203 -15.34 16.35 -17.90
N PHE A 204 -15.27 17.47 -18.64
CA PHE A 204 -14.10 18.34 -18.66
C PHE A 204 -14.16 19.33 -17.49
N ASN A 205 -13.92 18.81 -16.28
CA ASN A 205 -13.78 19.61 -15.08
C ASN A 205 -12.37 20.19 -15.09
N GLY A 206 -12.24 21.45 -15.52
CA GLY A 206 -10.95 22.08 -15.82
C GLY A 206 -9.92 22.07 -14.67
N ASP A 207 -8.66 22.23 -15.07
CA ASP A 207 -7.51 22.57 -14.22
C ASP A 207 -7.58 24.05 -13.78
N SER A 208 -6.78 24.47 -12.80
CA SER A 208 -6.75 25.85 -12.27
C SER A 208 -6.54 26.96 -13.32
N GLN A 209 -6.00 26.64 -14.49
CA GLN A 209 -5.85 27.53 -15.65
C GLN A 209 -7.17 27.75 -16.41
N LEU A 210 -8.10 26.79 -16.38
CA LEU A 210 -9.43 26.88 -17.02
C LEU A 210 -10.43 27.72 -16.21
N LEU A 211 -10.17 27.92 -14.92
CA LEU A 211 -10.99 28.71 -13.99
C LEU A 211 -10.55 30.18 -13.87
N ALA A 212 -9.48 30.58 -14.57
CA ALA A 212 -8.86 31.91 -14.45
C ALA A 212 -9.28 32.90 -15.57
N ILE A 213 -10.24 32.53 -16.41
CA ILE A 213 -10.79 33.33 -17.52
C ILE A 213 -12.18 33.84 -17.12
#